data_AF-A0A1J4WTY0-F1
#
_entry.id   AF-A0A1J4WTY0-F1
#
_cell.length_a   1.000
_cell.length_b   1.000
_cell.length_c   1.000
_cell.angle_alpha   90.00
_cell.angle_beta   90.00
_cell.angle_gamma   90.00
#
_symmetry.space_group_name_H-M   'P 1'
#
loop_
_entity.id
_entity.type
_entity.pdbx_description
1 polymer ?
#
loop_
_entity_poly.entity_id
_entity_poly.type
_entity_poly.pdbx_seq_one_letter_code
_entity_poly.pdbx_strand_id
1 'polypeptide(L)'
;MRERMENKIESRFNLEIVNELEKTPLLGDQDKMILLLILTREKPAATFYLRLDFGSVIEDEKKFLDENNFFREWLLKSGLIFSSEEKIISGENKKPLSKIITFNVARDKAALDRLDAADREDNKKEIGLALGYPATAVEAFLEQDVKDTDDLPFNLKSSEAMDFLFFRLSKEHWTEEFETVKRWQEMIRDNFPNFYKQFTDMRPKIDSLRLERPKEFKNFLNSEEKMAAIKQRDEKFYQELMQEKQEIEKSHQKREQ
;
A
#
# COMPACT_ATOMS: atom_id res chain seq x y z
N MET A 1 -16.37 21.97 -16.99
CA MET A 1 -17.21 22.51 -15.92
C MET A 1 -16.66 21.95 -14.62
N ARG A 2 -16.10 22.77 -13.72
CA ARG A 2 -15.48 22.30 -12.46
C ARG A 2 -16.45 22.56 -11.31
N GLU A 3 -16.88 21.51 -10.63
CA GLU A 3 -17.72 21.60 -9.44
C GLU A 3 -16.85 21.71 -8.17
N ARG A 4 -17.22 22.58 -7.22
CA ARG A 4 -16.56 22.73 -5.91
C ARG A 4 -17.62 22.68 -4.82
N MET A 5 -17.49 21.74 -3.89
CA MET A 5 -18.23 21.73 -2.63
C MET A 5 -17.22 21.78 -1.48
N GLU A 6 -17.34 22.78 -0.62
CA GLU A 6 -16.59 22.90 0.63
C GLU A 6 -17.54 22.54 1.79
N ASN A 7 -17.23 21.49 2.55
CA ASN A 7 -17.94 21.16 3.79
C ASN A 7 -16.96 21.08 4.96
N LYS A 8 -17.26 21.83 6.02
CA LYS A 8 -16.58 21.79 7.33
C LYS A 8 -17.02 20.55 8.11
N ILE A 9 -16.07 19.79 8.68
CA ILE A 9 -16.38 18.71 9.64
C ILE A 9 -15.46 18.84 10.89
N GLU A 10 -16.08 19.11 12.03
CA GLU A 10 -15.58 18.82 13.38
C GLU A 10 -16.16 17.47 13.86
N SER A 11 -15.40 16.75 14.70
CA SER A 11 -15.64 15.41 15.30
C SER A 11 -15.04 14.22 14.54
N ARG A 12 -14.22 13.43 15.27
CA ARG A 12 -13.41 12.28 14.83
C ARG A 12 -14.13 11.39 13.81
N PHE A 13 -13.41 11.04 12.74
CA PHE A 13 -13.78 10.26 11.54
C PHE A 13 -15.19 9.68 11.52
N ASN A 14 -15.90 9.89 10.41
CA ASN A 14 -17.13 9.15 10.15
C ASN A 14 -16.81 7.63 10.14
N LEU A 15 -17.10 6.94 11.25
CA LEU A 15 -16.80 5.52 11.45
C LEU A 15 -17.44 4.65 10.38
N GLU A 16 -18.57 5.09 9.82
CA GLU A 16 -19.22 4.41 8.70
C GLU A 16 -18.33 4.40 7.45
N ILE A 17 -17.70 5.54 7.15
CA ILE A 17 -16.81 5.71 5.98
C ILE A 17 -15.54 4.89 6.14
N VAL A 18 -14.97 4.87 7.35
CA VAL A 18 -13.80 4.03 7.66
C VAL A 18 -14.17 2.56 7.50
N ASN A 19 -15.30 2.13 8.06
CA ASN A 19 -15.78 0.74 7.97
C ASN A 19 -16.14 0.35 6.51
N GLU A 20 -16.67 1.25 5.70
CA GLU A 20 -16.89 1.07 4.26
C GLU A 20 -15.57 0.83 3.53
N LEU A 21 -14.53 1.64 3.85
CA LEU A 21 -13.19 1.48 3.28
C LEU A 21 -12.54 0.15 3.67
N GLU A 22 -12.59 -0.21 4.95
CA GLU A 22 -11.97 -1.45 5.46
C GLU A 22 -12.54 -2.69 4.76
N LYS A 23 -13.86 -2.75 4.61
CA LYS A 23 -14.59 -3.93 4.12
C LYS A 23 -14.62 -4.07 2.61
N THR A 24 -14.33 -3.00 1.86
CA THR A 24 -14.43 -3.08 0.40
C THR A 24 -13.33 -3.99 -0.19
N PRO A 25 -13.67 -4.91 -1.11
CA PRO A 25 -12.66 -5.65 -1.86
C PRO A 25 -12.16 -4.88 -3.08
N LEU A 26 -12.71 -3.69 -3.35
CA LEU A 26 -12.45 -2.89 -4.56
C LEU A 26 -11.16 -2.07 -4.49
N LEU A 27 -10.51 -2.02 -3.32
CA LEU A 27 -9.24 -1.32 -3.14
C LEU A 27 -8.25 -2.25 -2.47
N GLY A 28 -6.98 -2.15 -2.87
CA GLY A 28 -5.89 -2.83 -2.19
C GLY A 28 -5.68 -2.27 -0.79
N ASP A 29 -5.17 -3.09 0.12
CA ASP A 29 -4.97 -2.69 1.50
C ASP A 29 -3.96 -1.54 1.64
N GLN A 30 -2.97 -1.45 0.74
CA GLN A 30 -2.06 -0.30 0.70
C GLN A 30 -2.80 1.01 0.37
N ASP A 31 -3.71 0.99 -0.60
CA ASP A 31 -4.47 2.18 -0.98
C ASP A 31 -5.38 2.62 0.18
N LYS A 32 -6.08 1.66 0.81
CA LYS A 32 -6.92 1.92 1.99
C LYS A 32 -6.11 2.60 3.09
N MET A 33 -4.94 2.07 3.39
CA MET A 33 -4.08 2.59 4.44
C MET A 33 -3.60 4.02 4.12
N ILE A 34 -3.21 4.31 2.87
CA ILE A 34 -2.81 5.66 2.45
C ILE A 34 -3.98 6.66 2.62
N LEU A 35 -5.20 6.27 2.27
CA LEU A 35 -6.39 7.11 2.48
C LEU A 35 -6.64 7.38 3.97
N LEU A 36 -6.45 6.37 4.84
CA LEU A 36 -6.53 6.54 6.29
C LEU A 36 -5.47 7.52 6.81
N LEU A 37 -4.23 7.48 6.28
CA LEU A 37 -3.18 8.45 6.63
C LEU A 37 -3.51 9.87 6.18
N ILE A 38 -4.18 10.05 5.03
CA ILE A 38 -4.65 11.38 4.59
C ILE A 38 -5.76 11.87 5.51
N LEU A 39 -6.74 11.01 5.82
CA LEU A 39 -7.81 11.33 6.75
C LEU A 39 -7.23 11.82 8.09
N THR A 40 -6.21 11.17 8.62
CA THR A 40 -5.60 11.50 9.92
C THR A 40 -4.58 12.62 9.89
N ARG A 41 -4.29 13.20 8.72
CA ARG A 41 -3.28 14.26 8.51
C ARG A 41 -1.83 13.81 8.67
N GLU A 42 -1.57 12.51 8.67
CA GLU A 42 -0.20 12.00 8.64
C GLU A 42 0.43 12.07 7.25
N LYS A 43 -0.42 12.02 6.20
CA LYS A 43 -0.01 12.33 4.83
C LYS A 43 -0.81 13.52 4.29
N PRO A 44 -0.15 14.47 3.60
CA PRO A 44 -0.84 15.63 3.01
C PRO A 44 -1.69 15.23 1.78
N ALA A 45 -1.16 14.35 0.93
CA ALA A 45 -1.82 13.90 -0.29
C ALA A 45 -1.30 12.52 -0.74
N ALA A 46 -1.99 11.92 -1.71
CA ALA A 46 -1.53 10.73 -2.43
C ALA A 46 -2.06 10.69 -3.87
N THR A 47 -1.40 9.88 -4.70
CA THR A 47 -1.83 9.56 -6.06
C THR A 47 -2.23 8.10 -6.15
N PHE A 48 -3.40 7.83 -6.73
CA PHE A 48 -3.95 6.50 -6.96
C PHE A 48 -4.19 6.27 -8.45
N TYR A 49 -4.08 5.02 -8.88
CA TYR A 49 -4.25 4.64 -10.29
C TYR A 49 -5.25 3.49 -10.40
N LEU A 50 -6.30 3.69 -11.19
CA LEU A 50 -7.14 2.60 -11.66
C LEU A 50 -6.77 2.29 -13.10
N ARG A 51 -6.58 1.01 -13.44
CA ARG A 51 -6.14 0.58 -14.77
C ARG A 51 -7.06 -0.50 -15.33
N LEU A 52 -7.45 -0.33 -16.59
CA LEU A 52 -8.14 -1.31 -17.41
C LEU A 52 -7.28 -1.59 -18.64
N ASP A 53 -6.87 -2.83 -18.85
CA ASP A 53 -6.17 -3.23 -20.07
C ASP A 53 -7.18 -3.60 -21.16
N PHE A 54 -7.07 -3.02 -22.35
CA PHE A 54 -7.99 -3.34 -23.45
C PHE A 54 -7.76 -4.76 -23.98
N GLY A 55 -8.86 -5.48 -24.21
CA GLY A 55 -8.81 -6.92 -24.50
C GLY A 55 -8.88 -7.81 -23.26
N SER A 56 -9.07 -7.20 -22.07
CA SER A 56 -9.50 -7.88 -20.86
C SER A 56 -10.89 -8.49 -21.02
N VAL A 57 -11.27 -9.41 -20.12
CA VAL A 57 -12.61 -10.00 -20.14
C VAL A 57 -13.65 -9.00 -19.62
N ILE A 58 -14.93 -9.20 -19.93
CA ILE A 58 -16.05 -8.34 -19.50
C ILE A 58 -16.05 -8.09 -17.98
N GLU A 59 -15.62 -9.10 -17.21
CA GLU A 59 -15.51 -9.00 -15.75
C GLU A 59 -14.52 -7.92 -15.30
N ASP A 60 -13.42 -7.71 -16.03
CA ASP A 60 -12.41 -6.69 -15.72
C ASP A 60 -12.93 -5.27 -16.01
N GLU A 61 -13.71 -5.10 -17.09
CA GLU A 61 -14.35 -3.82 -17.39
C GLU A 61 -15.39 -3.44 -16.31
N LYS A 62 -16.20 -4.42 -15.89
CA LYS A 62 -17.17 -4.22 -14.82
C LYS A 62 -16.46 -3.88 -13.51
N LYS A 63 -15.43 -4.66 -13.15
CA LYS A 63 -14.62 -4.41 -11.94
C LYS A 63 -14.03 -3.00 -11.96
N PHE A 64 -13.42 -2.58 -13.07
CA PHE A 64 -12.87 -1.24 -13.21
C PHE A 64 -13.91 -0.13 -13.01
N LEU A 65 -15.13 -0.30 -13.55
CA LEU A 65 -16.22 0.64 -13.35
C LEU A 65 -16.70 0.67 -11.90
N ASP A 66 -16.85 -0.50 -11.29
CA ASP A 66 -17.26 -0.64 -9.88
C ASP A 66 -16.23 0.02 -8.95
N GLU A 67 -14.93 -0.21 -9.19
CA GLU A 67 -13.82 0.43 -8.46
C GLU A 67 -13.84 1.96 -8.63
N ASN A 68 -13.96 2.46 -9.86
CA ASN A 68 -13.99 3.90 -10.12
C ASN A 68 -15.21 4.59 -9.48
N ASN A 69 -16.38 3.97 -9.55
CA ASN A 69 -17.60 4.51 -8.94
C ASN A 69 -17.50 4.51 -7.41
N PHE A 70 -17.12 3.37 -6.83
CA PHE A 70 -16.90 3.25 -5.39
C PHE A 70 -15.89 4.30 -4.90
N PHE A 71 -14.75 4.42 -5.58
CA PHE A 71 -13.68 5.29 -5.14
C PHE A 71 -14.12 6.77 -5.16
N ARG A 72 -14.79 7.22 -6.23
CA ARG A 72 -15.33 8.59 -6.31
C ARG A 72 -16.37 8.86 -5.23
N GLU A 73 -17.33 7.96 -5.05
CA GLU A 73 -18.37 8.11 -4.03
C GLU A 73 -17.77 8.16 -2.62
N TRP A 74 -16.82 7.27 -2.35
CA TRP A 74 -16.14 7.21 -1.06
C TRP A 74 -15.32 8.47 -0.79
N LEU A 75 -14.58 8.97 -1.78
CA LEU A 75 -13.83 10.23 -1.65
C LEU A 75 -14.76 11.41 -1.35
N LEU A 76 -15.89 11.52 -2.04
CA LEU A 76 -16.90 12.55 -1.77
C LEU A 76 -17.50 12.43 -0.37
N LYS A 77 -17.92 11.23 0.04
CA LYS A 77 -18.48 10.97 1.37
C LYS A 77 -17.47 11.31 2.47
N SER A 78 -16.20 10.94 2.27
CA SER A 78 -15.12 11.11 3.26
C SER A 78 -14.72 12.57 3.49
N GLY A 79 -15.16 13.48 2.61
CA GLY A 79 -14.78 14.88 2.65
C GLY A 79 -13.34 15.12 2.19
N LEU A 80 -12.68 14.12 1.61
CA LEU A 80 -11.44 14.31 0.89
C LEU A 80 -11.71 15.01 -0.44
N ILE A 81 -10.76 15.84 -0.85
CA ILE A 81 -10.81 16.49 -2.15
C ILE A 81 -9.91 15.74 -3.11
N PHE A 82 -10.29 15.74 -4.38
CA PHE A 82 -9.50 15.07 -5.39
C PHE A 82 -9.60 15.75 -6.74
N SER A 83 -8.56 15.56 -7.54
CA SER A 83 -8.57 15.74 -8.98
C SER A 83 -8.48 14.36 -9.64
N SER A 84 -8.97 14.24 -10.87
CA SER A 84 -8.80 12.99 -11.62
C SER A 84 -8.56 13.26 -13.08
N GLU A 85 -7.64 12.51 -13.69
CA GLU A 85 -7.33 12.56 -15.11
C GLU A 85 -7.44 11.16 -15.71
N GLU A 86 -8.09 11.06 -16.88
CA GLU A 86 -8.18 9.82 -17.65
C GLU A 86 -7.21 9.86 -18.83
N LYS A 87 -6.39 8.82 -18.99
CA LYS A 87 -5.46 8.66 -20.11
C LYS A 87 -5.67 7.31 -20.78
N ILE A 88 -5.68 7.30 -22.11
CA ILE A 88 -5.60 6.08 -22.92
C ILE A 88 -4.14 5.88 -23.32
N ILE A 89 -3.54 4.79 -22.86
CA ILE A 89 -2.22 4.36 -23.28
C ILE A 89 -2.36 3.55 -24.55
N SER A 90 -1.63 3.94 -25.59
CA SER A 90 -1.64 3.27 -26.88
C SER A 90 -0.28 2.63 -27.18
N GLY A 91 -0.31 1.47 -27.84
CA GLY A 91 0.90 0.79 -28.31
C GLY A 91 1.46 1.39 -29.59
N GLU A 92 2.55 0.81 -30.10
CA GLU A 92 3.29 1.29 -31.28
C GLU A 92 2.39 1.51 -32.52
N ASN A 93 1.31 0.75 -32.66
CA ASN A 93 0.35 0.86 -33.78
C ASN A 93 -0.83 1.81 -33.50
N LYS A 94 -0.74 2.68 -32.48
CA LYS A 94 -1.85 3.52 -31.98
C LYS A 94 -3.09 2.73 -31.55
N LYS A 95 -2.95 1.42 -31.37
CA LYS A 95 -4.01 0.61 -30.78
C LYS A 95 -4.06 0.88 -29.28
N PRO A 96 -5.24 1.16 -28.72
CA PRO A 96 -5.37 1.39 -27.29
C PRO A 96 -5.00 0.08 -26.56
N LEU A 97 -4.06 0.17 -25.62
CA LEU A 97 -3.58 -0.93 -24.79
C LEU A 97 -4.19 -0.91 -23.40
N SER A 98 -4.34 0.29 -22.82
CA SER A 98 -4.99 0.43 -21.53
C SER A 98 -5.64 1.80 -21.35
N LYS A 99 -6.59 1.86 -20.42
CA LYS A 99 -7.17 3.08 -19.88
C LYS A 99 -6.74 3.20 -18.42
N ILE A 100 -6.21 4.36 -18.05
CA ILE A 100 -5.77 4.66 -16.70
C ILE A 100 -6.53 5.89 -16.20
N ILE A 101 -7.11 5.80 -15.01
CA ILE A 101 -7.62 6.97 -14.27
C ILE A 101 -6.66 7.22 -13.13
N THR A 102 -6.05 8.40 -13.14
CA THR A 102 -5.19 8.89 -12.06
C THR A 102 -6.03 9.76 -11.15
N PHE A 103 -5.95 9.54 -9.84
CA PHE A 103 -6.57 10.37 -8.82
C PHE A 103 -5.49 10.98 -7.93
N ASN A 104 -5.41 12.31 -7.89
CA ASN A 104 -4.69 12.99 -6.82
C ASN A 104 -5.70 13.32 -5.73
N VAL A 105 -5.41 12.86 -4.52
CA VAL A 105 -6.31 12.96 -3.36
C VAL A 105 -5.60 13.68 -2.25
N ALA A 106 -6.27 14.63 -1.61
CA ALA A 106 -5.75 15.33 -0.45
C ALA A 106 -6.88 15.68 0.53
N ARG A 107 -6.50 16.09 1.74
CA ARG A 107 -7.48 16.59 2.71
C ARG A 107 -7.89 18.04 2.47
N ASP A 108 -6.97 18.84 1.97
CA ASP A 108 -7.19 20.27 1.74
C ASP A 108 -6.65 20.73 0.39
N LYS A 109 -7.20 21.86 -0.04
CA LYS A 109 -6.98 22.39 -1.38
C LYS A 109 -5.54 22.80 -1.63
N ALA A 110 -4.82 23.27 -0.61
CA ALA A 110 -3.43 23.66 -0.80
C ALA A 110 -2.55 22.44 -1.09
N ALA A 111 -2.77 21.34 -0.37
CA ALA A 111 -2.08 20.08 -0.64
C ALA A 111 -2.43 19.49 -2.02
N LEU A 112 -3.71 19.52 -2.42
CA LEU A 112 -4.11 19.06 -3.75
C LEU A 112 -3.52 19.93 -4.87
N ASP A 113 -3.64 21.25 -4.76
CA ASP A 113 -3.13 22.19 -5.77
C ASP A 113 -1.59 22.05 -5.92
N ARG A 114 -0.87 21.78 -4.82
CA ARG A 114 0.58 21.52 -4.85
C ARG A 114 0.90 20.22 -5.60
N LEU A 115 0.20 19.13 -5.29
CA LEU A 115 0.43 17.84 -5.96
C LEU A 115 0.08 17.92 -7.46
N ASP A 116 -1.05 18.54 -7.80
CA ASP A 116 -1.48 18.73 -9.20
C ASP A 116 -0.50 19.61 -10.00
N ALA A 117 0.09 20.63 -9.37
CA ALA A 117 1.11 21.46 -10.01
C ALA A 117 2.40 20.66 -10.25
N ALA A 118 2.87 19.94 -9.23
CA ALA A 118 4.08 19.12 -9.32
C ALA A 118 3.97 18.02 -10.38
N ASP A 119 2.81 17.35 -10.46
CA ASP A 119 2.53 16.31 -11.46
C ASP A 119 2.47 16.89 -12.89
N ARG A 120 1.82 18.05 -13.07
CA ARG A 120 1.77 18.73 -14.37
C ARG A 120 3.15 19.16 -14.88
N GLU A 121 4.04 19.54 -13.97
CA GLU A 121 5.40 19.97 -14.27
C GLU A 121 6.39 18.80 -14.37
N ASP A 122 5.94 17.56 -14.15
CA ASP A 122 6.80 16.36 -14.02
C ASP A 122 7.95 16.57 -13.00
N ASN A 123 7.67 17.34 -11.95
CA ASN A 123 8.66 17.69 -10.94
C ASN A 123 8.68 16.62 -9.84
N LYS A 124 9.45 15.56 -10.08
CA LYS A 124 9.59 14.40 -9.17
C LYS A 124 9.94 14.77 -7.72
N LYS A 125 10.75 15.82 -7.51
CA LYS A 125 11.09 16.32 -6.17
C LYS A 125 9.83 16.82 -5.46
N GLU A 126 9.11 17.73 -6.10
CA GLU A 126 7.89 18.30 -5.53
C GLU A 126 6.77 17.27 -5.40
N ILE A 127 6.68 16.28 -6.29
CA ILE A 127 5.75 15.15 -6.14
C ILE A 127 6.05 14.41 -4.83
N GLY A 128 7.29 13.97 -4.62
CA GLY A 128 7.67 13.23 -3.40
C GLY A 128 7.38 14.01 -2.11
N LEU A 129 7.68 15.31 -2.10
CA LEU A 129 7.40 16.19 -0.97
C LEU A 129 5.90 16.43 -0.77
N ALA A 130 5.13 16.59 -1.85
CA ALA A 130 3.68 16.76 -1.81
C ALA A 130 2.95 15.49 -1.38
N LEU A 131 3.56 14.31 -1.57
CA LEU A 131 3.08 13.04 -1.00
C LEU A 131 3.44 12.89 0.49
N GLY A 132 4.25 13.79 1.05
CA GLY A 132 4.68 13.76 2.44
C GLY A 132 5.82 12.78 2.74
N TYR A 133 6.65 12.47 1.73
CA TYR A 133 7.89 11.71 1.97
C TYR A 133 8.96 12.61 2.62
N PRO A 134 9.85 12.04 3.46
CA PRO A 134 10.98 12.81 4.01
C PRO A 134 11.83 13.43 2.90
N ALA A 135 12.29 14.66 3.11
CA ALA A 135 13.06 15.38 2.09
C ALA A 135 14.35 14.63 1.68
N THR A 136 15.05 14.05 2.65
CA THR A 136 16.27 13.25 2.43
C THR A 136 16.00 12.00 1.59
N ALA A 137 14.85 11.34 1.79
CA ALA A 137 14.43 10.19 0.99
C ALA A 137 14.10 10.59 -0.45
N VAL A 138 13.45 11.75 -0.63
CA VAL A 138 13.15 12.30 -1.96
C VAL A 138 14.44 12.65 -2.70
N GLU A 139 15.39 13.31 -2.03
CA GLU A 139 16.69 13.67 -2.61
C GLU A 139 17.49 12.42 -3.01
N ALA A 140 17.61 11.46 -2.10
CA ALA A 140 18.27 10.19 -2.39
C ALA A 140 17.64 9.42 -3.56
N PHE A 141 16.30 9.42 -3.69
CA PHE A 141 15.62 8.80 -4.83
C PHE A 141 16.00 9.46 -6.16
N LEU A 142 16.12 10.79 -6.20
CA LEU A 142 16.51 11.51 -7.41
C LEU A 142 17.98 11.28 -7.77
N GLU A 143 18.85 11.17 -6.77
CA GLU A 143 20.29 10.93 -6.93
C GLU A 143 20.65 9.45 -7.09
N GLN A 144 19.66 8.55 -6.98
CA GLN A 144 19.85 7.10 -6.95
C GLN A 144 20.75 6.62 -5.80
N ASP A 145 20.84 7.40 -4.71
CA ASP A 145 21.59 7.07 -3.50
C ASP A 145 20.69 6.43 -2.42
N VAL A 146 19.95 5.41 -2.85
CA VAL A 146 18.98 4.72 -2.02
C VAL A 146 19.60 3.50 -1.34
N LYS A 147 19.09 3.18 -0.14
CA LYS A 147 19.44 1.97 0.60
C LYS A 147 18.61 0.80 0.11
N ASP A 148 19.27 -0.32 -0.18
CA ASP A 148 18.55 -1.57 -0.43
C ASP A 148 17.87 -2.04 0.86
N THR A 149 16.62 -2.44 0.76
CA THR A 149 15.88 -3.04 1.88
C THR A 149 16.55 -4.32 2.37
N ASP A 150 17.28 -5.02 1.49
CA ASP A 150 18.07 -6.20 1.85
C ASP A 150 19.33 -5.86 2.67
N ASP A 151 19.74 -4.58 2.72
CA ASP A 151 20.86 -4.11 3.54
C ASP A 151 20.42 -3.53 4.89
N LEU A 152 19.12 -3.62 5.21
CA LEU A 152 18.60 -3.17 6.50
C LEU A 152 18.95 -4.17 7.62
N PRO A 153 19.20 -3.69 8.86
CA PRO A 153 19.31 -4.55 10.03
C PRO A 153 18.12 -5.50 10.17
N PHE A 154 18.38 -6.75 10.58
CA PHE A 154 17.35 -7.80 10.68
C PHE A 154 16.14 -7.38 11.52
N ASN A 155 16.38 -6.72 12.66
CA ASN A 155 15.33 -6.23 13.56
C ASN A 155 14.38 -5.21 12.90
N LEU A 156 14.83 -4.53 11.84
CA LEU A 156 13.99 -3.64 11.06
C LEU A 156 13.28 -4.37 9.94
N LYS A 157 13.99 -5.26 9.22
CA LYS A 157 13.36 -6.13 8.22
C LYS A 157 12.20 -6.94 8.80
N SER A 158 12.34 -7.42 10.04
CA SER A 158 11.30 -8.15 10.75
C SER A 158 10.24 -7.25 11.40
N SER A 159 10.40 -5.93 11.40
CA SER A 159 9.46 -4.98 11.99
C SER A 159 8.17 -4.86 11.17
N GLU A 160 7.01 -4.87 11.83
CA GLU A 160 5.71 -4.60 11.18
C GLU A 160 5.68 -3.22 10.50
N ALA A 161 6.51 -2.27 10.94
CA ALA A 161 6.68 -0.97 10.28
C ALA A 161 7.08 -1.11 8.81
N MET A 162 7.78 -2.17 8.40
CA MET A 162 8.17 -2.38 7.00
C MET A 162 6.98 -2.51 6.06
N ASP A 163 5.84 -3.01 6.54
CA ASP A 163 4.61 -3.09 5.74
C ASP A 163 4.05 -1.68 5.42
N PHE A 164 4.52 -0.64 6.13
CA PHE A 164 4.14 0.76 5.96
C PHE A 164 5.20 1.61 5.22
N LEU A 165 6.24 1.00 4.63
CA LEU A 165 7.27 1.72 3.88
C LEU A 165 6.86 1.89 2.40
N PHE A 166 6.57 3.14 1.98
CA PHE A 166 6.11 3.49 0.61
C PHE A 166 7.12 4.31 -0.21
N PHE A 167 8.31 4.51 0.33
CA PHE A 167 9.35 5.27 -0.33
C PHE A 167 10.69 4.57 -0.12
N ARG A 168 11.66 4.89 -0.98
CA ARG A 168 13.02 4.37 -0.84
C ARG A 168 13.75 5.16 0.24
N LEU A 169 14.38 4.44 1.17
CA LEU A 169 15.19 5.05 2.21
C LEU A 169 16.53 5.53 1.62
N SER A 170 17.09 6.62 2.12
CA SER A 170 18.43 7.08 1.77
C SER A 170 19.51 6.22 2.44
N LYS A 171 20.75 6.22 1.92
CA LYS A 171 21.84 5.47 2.59
C LYS A 171 22.25 6.09 3.92
N GLU A 172 22.22 7.41 4.03
CA GLU A 172 22.77 8.15 5.18
C GLU A 172 21.73 8.47 6.25
N HIS A 173 20.46 8.68 5.87
CA HIS A 173 19.40 9.17 6.78
C HIS A 173 18.24 8.18 6.94
N TRP A 174 18.42 6.91 6.57
CA TRP A 174 17.35 5.92 6.64
C TRP A 174 16.76 5.75 8.05
N THR A 175 17.54 6.01 9.10
CA THR A 175 17.06 5.81 10.48
C THR A 175 15.98 6.84 10.81
N GLU A 176 16.22 8.12 10.54
CA GLU A 176 15.28 9.23 10.74
C GLU A 176 14.06 9.10 9.82
N GLU A 177 14.29 8.69 8.58
CA GLU A 177 13.23 8.43 7.62
C GLU A 177 12.29 7.30 8.06
N PHE A 178 12.85 6.25 8.66
CA PHE A 178 12.08 5.11 9.17
C PHE A 178 11.23 5.48 10.40
N GLU A 179 11.59 6.52 11.15
CA GLU A 179 10.71 7.05 12.21
C GLU A 179 9.41 7.62 11.64
N THR A 180 9.42 8.15 10.40
CA THR A 180 8.17 8.55 9.71
C THR A 180 7.27 7.33 9.47
N VAL A 181 7.86 6.20 9.09
CA VAL A 181 7.15 4.95 8.84
C VAL A 181 6.57 4.37 10.13
N LYS A 182 7.35 4.36 11.22
CA LYS A 182 6.86 3.97 12.55
C LYS A 182 5.70 4.85 12.99
N ARG A 183 5.79 6.17 12.83
CA ARG A 183 4.69 7.08 13.15
C ARG A 183 3.42 6.75 12.36
N TRP A 184 3.53 6.45 11.06
CA TRP A 184 2.38 6.02 10.26
C TRP A 184 1.79 4.70 10.76
N GLN A 185 2.62 3.71 11.05
CA GLN A 185 2.21 2.44 11.64
C GLN A 185 1.47 2.66 12.97
N GLU A 186 2.03 3.43 13.90
CA GLU A 186 1.45 3.72 15.21
C GLU A 186 0.12 4.44 15.08
N MET A 187 0.03 5.43 14.17
CA MET A 187 -1.23 6.10 13.88
C MET A 187 -2.29 5.07 13.48
N ILE A 188 -2.00 4.20 12.51
CA ILE A 188 -2.96 3.22 11.98
C ILE A 188 -3.34 2.22 13.08
N ARG A 189 -2.37 1.73 13.85
CA ARG A 189 -2.60 0.84 14.99
C ARG A 189 -3.55 1.44 16.02
N ASP A 190 -3.33 2.70 16.38
CA ASP A 190 -4.01 3.33 17.50
C ASP A 190 -5.41 3.85 17.10
N ASN A 191 -5.60 4.29 15.85
CA ASN A 191 -6.87 4.85 15.37
C ASN A 191 -7.73 3.85 14.60
N PHE A 192 -7.13 2.86 13.95
CA PHE A 192 -7.81 1.86 13.12
C PHE A 192 -7.31 0.44 13.43
N PRO A 193 -7.45 -0.04 14.68
CA PRO A 193 -6.85 -1.31 15.13
C PRO A 193 -7.36 -2.54 14.36
N ASN A 194 -8.60 -2.51 13.87
CA ASN A 194 -9.15 -3.60 13.05
C ASN A 194 -8.46 -3.67 11.70
N PHE A 195 -8.36 -2.53 11.00
CA PHE A 195 -7.62 -2.42 9.76
C PHE A 195 -6.14 -2.77 9.96
N TYR A 196 -5.50 -2.26 11.02
CA TYR A 196 -4.11 -2.58 11.35
C TYR A 196 -3.87 -4.09 11.39
N LYS A 197 -4.72 -4.80 12.15
CA LYS A 197 -4.63 -6.26 12.27
C LYS A 197 -4.81 -6.97 10.94
N GLN A 198 -5.70 -6.49 10.06
CA GLN A 198 -5.90 -7.04 8.73
C GLN A 198 -4.67 -6.78 7.83
N PHE A 199 -4.16 -5.55 7.87
CA PHE A 199 -3.05 -5.07 7.04
C PHE A 199 -1.73 -5.81 7.35
N THR A 200 -1.46 -6.08 8.62
CA THR A 200 -0.25 -6.76 9.07
C THR A 200 -0.39 -8.29 9.14
N ASP A 201 -1.58 -8.85 8.86
CA ASP A 201 -1.77 -10.30 8.88
C ASP A 201 -0.96 -10.94 7.75
N MET A 202 0.02 -11.77 8.13
CA MET A 202 0.87 -12.48 7.19
C MET A 202 0.23 -13.77 6.69
N ARG A 203 -0.84 -14.26 7.33
CA ARG A 203 -1.50 -15.52 6.95
C ARG A 203 -1.91 -15.53 5.48
N PRO A 204 -2.61 -14.52 4.93
CA PRO A 204 -2.98 -14.53 3.52
C PRO A 204 -1.77 -14.55 2.57
N LYS A 205 -0.70 -13.83 2.92
CA LYS A 205 0.54 -13.79 2.12
C LYS A 205 1.20 -15.17 2.09
N ILE A 206 1.27 -15.85 3.23
CA ILE A 206 1.86 -17.18 3.35
C ILE A 206 0.94 -18.24 2.72
N ASP A 207 -0.37 -18.10 2.84
CA ASP A 207 -1.36 -18.99 2.23
C ASP A 207 -1.29 -18.95 0.71
N SER A 208 -1.18 -17.75 0.12
CA SER A 208 -0.93 -17.58 -1.31
C SER A 208 0.41 -18.22 -1.72
N LEU A 209 1.50 -17.98 -0.95
CA LEU A 209 2.80 -18.61 -1.21
C LEU A 209 2.70 -20.14 -1.18
N ARG A 210 1.96 -20.68 -0.22
CA ARG A 210 1.72 -22.12 -0.05
C ARG A 210 0.95 -22.73 -1.22
N LEU A 211 -0.09 -22.06 -1.71
CA LEU A 211 -0.95 -22.57 -2.78
C LEU A 211 -0.32 -22.36 -4.17
N GLU A 212 0.20 -21.17 -4.44
CA GLU A 212 0.64 -20.77 -5.77
C GLU A 212 2.12 -21.10 -6.02
N ARG A 213 2.95 -21.10 -4.97
CA ARG A 213 4.41 -21.24 -5.08
C ARG A 213 4.99 -22.22 -4.05
N PRO A 214 4.57 -23.50 -4.07
CA PRO A 214 4.91 -24.47 -3.02
C PRO A 214 6.41 -24.72 -2.82
N LYS A 215 7.25 -24.48 -3.84
CA LYS A 215 8.72 -24.53 -3.70
C LYS A 215 9.25 -23.36 -2.87
N GLU A 216 8.75 -22.15 -3.14
CA GLU A 216 9.11 -20.94 -2.39
C GLU A 216 8.58 -21.01 -0.95
N PHE A 217 7.39 -21.59 -0.75
CA PHE A 217 6.85 -21.87 0.59
C PHE A 217 7.74 -22.83 1.39
N LYS A 218 8.26 -23.90 0.77
CA LYS A 218 9.24 -24.77 1.44
C LYS A 218 10.53 -24.03 1.80
N ASN A 219 11.04 -23.21 0.90
CA ASN A 219 12.22 -22.37 1.17
C ASN A 219 11.94 -21.39 2.31
N PHE A 220 10.72 -20.83 2.36
CA PHE A 220 10.25 -19.98 3.45
C PHE A 220 10.27 -20.72 4.80
N LEU A 221 9.68 -21.92 4.89
CA LEU A 221 9.66 -22.73 6.11
C LEU A 221 11.07 -23.15 6.59
N ASN A 222 12.04 -23.17 5.67
CA ASN A 222 13.43 -23.49 5.96
C ASN A 222 14.29 -22.26 6.28
N SER A 223 13.77 -21.04 6.11
CA SER A 223 14.48 -19.82 6.46
C SER A 223 14.32 -19.52 7.94
N GLU A 224 15.38 -19.71 8.71
CA GLU A 224 15.41 -19.36 10.15
C GLU A 224 15.05 -17.90 10.38
N GLU A 225 15.59 -17.01 9.54
CA GLU A 225 15.32 -15.57 9.57
C GLU A 225 13.82 -15.25 9.42
N LYS A 226 13.17 -15.80 8.39
CA LYS A 226 11.75 -15.56 8.13
C LYS A 226 10.87 -16.18 9.21
N MET A 227 11.19 -17.40 9.65
CA MET A 227 10.44 -18.09 10.69
C MET A 227 10.57 -17.41 12.05
N ALA A 228 11.75 -16.86 12.38
CA ALA A 228 11.94 -16.04 13.58
C ALA A 228 11.11 -14.76 13.53
N ALA A 229 10.99 -14.11 12.37
CA ALA A 229 10.12 -12.95 12.19
C ALA A 229 8.63 -13.30 12.40
N ILE A 230 8.15 -14.45 11.90
CA ILE A 230 6.78 -14.92 12.19
C ILE A 230 6.60 -15.17 13.68
N LYS A 231 7.55 -15.87 14.32
CA LYS A 231 7.50 -16.16 15.74
C LYS A 231 7.37 -14.90 16.60
N GLN A 232 8.11 -13.85 16.24
CA GLN A 232 8.08 -12.57 16.93
C GLN A 232 6.72 -11.85 16.79
N ARG A 233 6.04 -12.02 15.65
CA ARG A 233 4.77 -11.33 15.33
C ARG A 233 3.52 -12.13 15.75
N ASP A 234 3.48 -13.43 15.46
CA ASP A 234 2.38 -14.33 15.78
C ASP A 234 2.93 -15.72 16.15
N GLU A 235 3.25 -15.92 17.44
CA GLU A 235 3.76 -17.18 17.98
C GLU A 235 2.81 -18.35 17.66
N LYS A 236 1.49 -18.14 17.71
CA LYS A 236 0.53 -19.20 17.42
C LYS A 236 0.64 -19.64 15.96
N PHE A 237 0.68 -18.69 15.02
CA PHE A 237 0.85 -19.00 13.61
C PHE A 237 2.20 -19.65 13.31
N TYR A 238 3.27 -19.20 13.99
CA TYR A 238 4.57 -19.86 13.91
C TYR A 238 4.49 -21.34 14.29
N GLN A 239 3.80 -21.68 15.38
CA GLN A 239 3.62 -23.08 15.78
C GLN A 239 2.82 -23.89 14.75
N GLU A 240 1.78 -23.29 14.15
CA GLU A 240 1.02 -23.90 13.05
C GLU A 240 1.93 -24.23 11.86
N LEU A 241 2.77 -23.29 11.42
CA LEU A 241 3.72 -23.49 10.32
C LEU A 241 4.81 -24.52 10.64
N MET A 242 5.27 -24.60 11.90
CA MET A 242 6.24 -25.60 12.34
C MET A 242 5.66 -27.01 12.33
N GLN A 243 4.39 -27.18 12.69
CA GLN A 243 3.69 -28.46 12.57
C GLN A 243 3.60 -28.87 11.10
N GLU A 244 3.21 -27.95 10.21
CA GLU A 244 3.13 -28.20 8.77
C GLU A 244 4.49 -28.58 8.17
N LYS A 245 5.57 -27.90 8.58
CA LYS A 245 6.95 -28.26 8.19
C LYS A 245 7.28 -29.72 8.55
N GLN A 246 6.98 -30.13 9.78
CA GLN A 246 7.24 -31.50 10.25
C GLN A 246 6.42 -32.53 9.45
N GLU A 247 5.18 -32.22 9.11
CA GLU A 247 4.33 -33.10 8.29
C GLU A 247 4.89 -33.25 6.87
N ILE A 248 5.35 -32.16 6.26
CA ILE A 248 6.00 -32.18 4.94
C ILE A 248 7.25 -33.06 4.98
N GLU A 249 8.12 -32.89 5.98
CA GLU A 249 9.36 -33.68 6.14
C GLU A 249 9.07 -35.19 6.28
N LYS A 250 8.08 -35.55 7.10
CA LYS A 250 7.63 -36.95 7.26
C LYS A 250 7.09 -37.54 5.96
N SER A 251 6.43 -36.75 5.12
CA SER A 251 5.87 -37.22 3.84
C SER A 251 6.94 -37.57 2.79
N HIS A 252 8.11 -36.91 2.84
CA HIS A 252 9.24 -37.23 1.95
C HIS A 252 9.97 -38.50 2.38
N GLN A 253 10.20 -38.69 3.68
CA GLN A 253 10.85 -39.90 4.21
C GLN A 253 10.09 -41.20 3.87
N LYS A 254 8.76 -41.14 3.77
CA LYS A 254 7.92 -42.28 3.36
C LYS A 254 7.93 -42.59 1.86
N ARG A 255 8.41 -41.66 1.02
CA ARG A 255 8.49 -41.86 -0.44
C ARG A 255 9.84 -42.41 -0.89
N GLU A 256 10.84 -42.38 -0.01
CA GLU A 256 12.20 -42.88 -0.25
C GLU A 256 12.44 -44.30 0.33
N GLN A 257 11.43 -44.86 1.00
CA GLN A 257 11.38 -46.25 1.48
C GLN A 257 10.51 -47.11 0.56
#